data_AF-D0LMJ1-F1
#
_entry.id   AF-D0LMJ1-F1
#
_cell.length_a   1.000
_cell.length_b   1.000
_cell.length_c   1.000
_cell.angle_alpha   90.00
_cell.angle_beta   90.00
_cell.angle_gamma   90.00
#
_symmetry.space_group_name_H-M   'P 1'
#
loop_
_entity.id
_entity.type
_entity.pdbx_description
1 polymer ?
#
loop_
_entity_poly.entity_id
_entity_poly.type
_entity_poly.pdbx_seq_one_letter_code
_entity_poly.pdbx_strand_id
1 'polypeptide(L)'
;MSARWIFIALLLALPACQLDGETGGGPPAPGDESSGRPGDTGESGGADGVAGQPSEDDGFASGGNAGGEGHSETLELHFLYVHGVKGCTGDRRDAENSLDELRAVIDAELPAWFAAYQAEHPGVELRTSSAHANLYTAEPSGMQPSDSPDPLNMDDWEVGDPGCAAAVQGEPCTTAYEWRYRLAREIEAHFPDDARNIILVGHSTGARAAFEVAANVGAGGVGSYDWGVQERIAGVVSVQGMVDELGSSKYNIAGPLSFDATCKLSDPLLGLGDSCAQGNGWCEYAGRVSGFPAADWVAANKHALMLSSYASCSPSLFAGNTDGSLPFDAQASPGAVGVHATAAPGKTLRPAHGVNYGSFCHSAIVAPHIAGHEQAVRSASEHILRWLFVEAERVAEAGTITTEPIAFERSSPTFALGAECPAAHADGGVDVAGRCHHPGYFDGDDHAIDPAELSIDDGPACDASLRWTQRHHGNRHAATLWWKTYSLPTGGGVLDGLRFD
;
A
#
# COMPACT_ATOMS: atom_id res chain seq x y z
N MET A 1 -13.07 37.44 2.33
CA MET A 1 -11.69 37.96 2.30
C MET A 1 -10.81 36.80 1.86
N SER A 2 -10.21 36.94 0.69
CA SER A 2 -9.49 35.91 -0.04
C SER A 2 -8.09 35.69 0.54
N ALA A 3 -7.84 34.51 1.11
CA ALA A 3 -6.50 34.08 1.51
C ALA A 3 -5.88 33.25 0.37
N ARG A 4 -4.76 33.77 -0.15
CA ARG A 4 -3.95 33.16 -1.20
C ARG A 4 -3.09 32.05 -0.62
N TRP A 5 -3.10 30.89 -1.28
CA TRP A 5 -2.13 29.83 -1.09
C TRP A 5 -0.73 30.28 -1.51
N ILE A 6 0.26 30.04 -0.66
CA ILE A 6 1.69 30.23 -0.93
C ILE A 6 2.24 28.88 -1.38
N PHE A 7 2.62 28.77 -2.65
CA PHE A 7 3.46 27.69 -3.14
C PHE A 7 4.90 27.90 -2.66
N ILE A 8 5.42 26.98 -1.86
CA ILE A 8 6.85 26.89 -1.56
C ILE A 8 7.49 26.08 -2.69
N ALA A 9 8.23 26.76 -3.57
CA ALA A 9 9.09 26.11 -4.56
C ALA A 9 10.35 25.57 -3.85
N LEU A 10 10.41 24.25 -3.68
CA LEU A 10 11.61 23.56 -3.22
C LEU A 10 12.55 23.35 -4.41
N LEU A 11 13.60 24.15 -4.51
CA LEU A 11 14.69 23.98 -5.48
C LEU A 11 15.55 22.77 -5.07
N LEU A 12 15.27 21.61 -5.67
CA LEU A 12 16.18 20.45 -5.62
C LEU A 12 17.22 20.60 -6.74
N ALA A 13 18.48 20.76 -6.35
CA ALA A 13 19.61 20.70 -7.25
C ALA A 13 19.94 19.23 -7.55
N LEU A 14 19.76 18.79 -8.80
CA LEU A 14 20.25 17.51 -9.29
C LEU A 14 21.76 17.61 -9.61
N PRO A 15 22.59 16.60 -9.28
CA PRO A 15 23.94 16.52 -9.83
C PRO A 15 23.88 16.03 -11.27
N ALA A 16 24.58 16.75 -12.16
CA ALA A 16 24.80 16.35 -13.54
C ALA A 16 25.74 15.12 -13.59
N CYS A 17 25.22 13.97 -14.02
CA CYS A 17 26.06 12.84 -14.41
C CYS A 17 26.47 13.01 -15.88
N GLN A 18 27.74 13.36 -16.05
CA GLN A 18 28.43 13.42 -17.34
C GLN A 18 28.90 12.00 -17.68
N LEU A 19 28.34 11.40 -18.73
CA LEU A 19 28.78 10.10 -19.23
C LEU A 19 29.90 10.33 -20.26
N ASP A 20 31.13 10.04 -19.86
CA ASP A 20 32.25 9.90 -20.78
C ASP A 20 32.13 8.57 -21.53
N GLY A 21 32.27 8.65 -22.86
CA GLY A 21 32.19 7.51 -23.75
C GLY A 21 33.48 6.68 -23.74
N GLU A 22 33.33 5.36 -23.72
CA GLU A 22 34.33 4.46 -24.24
C GLU A 22 33.70 3.40 -25.16
N THR A 23 34.21 3.38 -26.38
CA THR A 23 33.96 2.41 -27.42
C THR A 23 34.66 1.09 -27.08
N GLY A 24 33.91 0.00 -26.94
CA GLY A 24 34.46 -1.34 -26.79
C GLY A 24 33.63 -2.36 -27.57
N GLY A 25 34.17 -2.84 -28.70
CA GLY A 25 33.54 -3.86 -29.53
C GLY A 25 33.56 -5.26 -28.90
N GLY A 26 32.52 -6.05 -29.19
CA GLY A 26 32.39 -7.45 -28.84
C GLY A 26 31.44 -8.21 -29.79
N PRO A 27 31.54 -9.55 -29.87
CA PRO A 27 31.45 -10.36 -31.11
C PRO A 27 30.04 -10.94 -31.40
N PRO A 28 29.84 -11.75 -32.49
CA PRO A 28 28.54 -11.90 -33.15
C PRO A 28 27.62 -12.94 -32.51
N ALA A 29 26.33 -12.76 -32.78
CA ALA A 29 25.18 -13.55 -32.33
C ALA A 29 25.16 -15.01 -32.85
N PRO A 30 24.56 -15.95 -32.10
CA PRO A 30 23.71 -17.00 -32.65
C PRO A 30 22.25 -16.51 -32.65
N GLY A 31 21.40 -16.77 -33.63
CA GLY A 31 21.12 -18.08 -34.20
C GLY A 31 19.62 -18.30 -34.01
N ASP A 32 18.90 -18.09 -35.10
CA ASP A 32 17.45 -18.13 -35.29
C ASP A 32 16.89 -19.54 -35.00
N GLU A 33 15.92 -19.68 -34.08
CA GLU A 33 15.05 -20.86 -34.03
C GLU A 33 13.58 -20.45 -33.82
N SER A 34 12.89 -20.48 -34.95
CA SER A 34 11.44 -20.53 -35.08
C SER A 34 10.88 -21.89 -34.65
N SER A 35 9.79 -21.89 -33.86
CA SER A 35 8.66 -22.84 -33.87
C SER A 35 7.95 -22.74 -32.51
N GLY A 36 6.63 -22.75 -32.34
CA GLY A 36 5.49 -22.81 -33.22
C GLY A 36 4.23 -22.62 -32.35
N ARG A 37 3.20 -21.98 -32.90
CA ARG A 37 1.83 -22.00 -32.36
C ARG A 37 1.30 -23.44 -32.30
N PRO A 38 0.52 -23.78 -31.26
CA PRO A 38 -0.94 -23.78 -31.39
C PRO A 38 -1.58 -23.19 -30.11
N GLY A 39 -2.84 -22.85 -30.00
CA GLY A 39 -4.05 -23.09 -30.77
C GLY A 39 -5.18 -22.67 -29.84
N ASP A 40 -6.08 -21.87 -30.38
CA ASP A 40 -7.19 -21.22 -29.70
C ASP A 40 -8.38 -22.19 -29.59
N THR A 41 -8.82 -22.50 -28.37
CA THR A 41 -10.16 -23.01 -27.98
C THR A 41 -10.27 -22.68 -26.48
N GLY A 42 -11.10 -21.78 -25.98
CA GLY A 42 -12.51 -21.59 -26.31
C GLY A 42 -13.33 -22.34 -25.28
N GLU A 43 -13.57 -21.76 -24.10
CA GLU A 43 -14.77 -22.06 -23.30
C GLU A 43 -15.03 -20.96 -22.25
N SER A 44 -16.10 -20.24 -22.49
CA SER A 44 -16.78 -19.31 -21.59
C SER A 44 -17.54 -20.10 -20.53
N GLY A 45 -17.06 -20.09 -19.29
CA GLY A 45 -17.79 -20.54 -18.12
C GLY A 45 -18.25 -19.35 -17.30
N GLY A 46 -19.54 -19.03 -17.38
CA GLY A 46 -20.17 -17.99 -16.57
C GLY A 46 -20.18 -18.35 -15.09
N ALA A 47 -19.82 -17.38 -14.26
CA ALA A 47 -20.10 -17.39 -12.83
C ALA A 47 -21.08 -16.25 -12.55
N ASP A 48 -22.37 -16.57 -12.60
CA ASP A 48 -23.41 -15.81 -11.92
C ASP A 48 -23.19 -16.00 -10.40
N GLY A 49 -22.43 -15.09 -9.80
CA GLY A 49 -22.25 -14.97 -8.36
C GLY A 49 -22.80 -13.62 -7.92
N VAL A 50 -24.00 -13.64 -7.36
CA VAL A 50 -24.74 -12.49 -6.82
C VAL A 50 -23.89 -11.75 -5.79
N ALA A 51 -23.37 -10.58 -6.16
CA ALA A 51 -22.88 -9.59 -5.22
C ALA A 51 -24.09 -9.01 -4.47
N GLY A 52 -24.20 -9.33 -3.18
CA GLY A 52 -25.13 -8.65 -2.29
C GLY A 52 -24.71 -7.19 -2.17
N GLN A 53 -25.52 -6.29 -2.72
CA GLN A 53 -25.45 -4.87 -2.38
C GLN A 53 -25.80 -4.73 -0.89
N PRO A 54 -24.99 -4.04 -0.07
CA PRO A 54 -25.49 -3.54 1.20
C PRO A 54 -26.56 -2.49 0.89
N SER A 55 -27.73 -2.65 1.50
CA SER A 55 -28.83 -1.70 1.43
C SER A 55 -28.45 -0.42 2.19
N GLU A 56 -28.12 0.63 1.45
CA GLU A 56 -28.18 2.01 1.94
C GLU A 56 -29.63 2.50 1.85
N ASP A 57 -30.26 2.77 3.00
CA ASP A 57 -31.25 3.85 3.16
C ASP A 57 -31.72 3.91 4.63
N ASP A 58 -30.92 4.54 5.49
CA ASP A 58 -31.44 5.17 6.70
C ASP A 58 -31.25 6.69 6.52
N GLY A 59 -32.31 7.32 6.01
CA GLY A 59 -32.35 8.75 5.76
C GLY A 59 -32.11 9.55 7.03
N PHE A 60 -30.96 10.22 7.10
CA PHE A 60 -30.63 11.20 8.12
C PHE A 60 -31.48 12.46 7.90
N ALA A 61 -32.63 12.52 8.55
CA ALA A 61 -33.48 13.69 8.56
C ALA A 61 -32.85 14.79 9.45
N SER A 62 -32.34 15.85 8.82
CA SER A 62 -31.92 17.08 9.49
C SER A 62 -33.14 17.87 10.00
N GLY A 63 -33.74 17.39 11.10
CA GLY A 63 -34.83 18.05 11.81
C GLY A 63 -34.31 18.84 13.00
N GLY A 64 -34.10 20.16 12.81
CA GLY A 64 -33.62 21.05 13.86
C GLY A 64 -34.51 21.08 15.11
N ASN A 65 -33.86 21.00 16.28
CA ASN A 65 -34.48 21.36 17.55
C ASN A 65 -33.45 22.07 18.44
N ALA A 66 -33.55 23.41 18.46
CA ALA A 66 -32.82 24.26 19.39
C ALA A 66 -33.45 24.14 20.78
N GLY A 67 -32.72 23.57 21.75
CA GLY A 67 -33.09 23.60 23.16
C GLY A 67 -32.88 22.32 23.98
N GLY A 68 -32.22 21.28 23.45
CA GLY A 68 -31.84 20.10 24.23
C GLY A 68 -30.64 20.39 25.13
N GLU A 69 -30.67 19.92 26.37
CA GLU A 69 -29.49 19.84 27.24
C GLU A 69 -28.32 19.24 26.43
N GLY A 70 -27.18 19.93 26.41
CA GLY A 70 -26.03 19.57 25.57
C GLY A 70 -25.48 18.21 25.97
N HIS A 71 -26.02 17.16 25.34
CA HIS A 71 -25.41 15.85 25.36
C HIS A 71 -24.10 15.95 24.59
N SER A 72 -22.98 15.78 25.32
CA SER A 72 -21.69 15.62 24.68
C SER A 72 -21.65 14.22 24.09
N GLU A 73 -21.48 14.11 22.78
CA GLU A 73 -21.28 12.84 22.10
C GLU A 73 -19.78 12.51 22.17
N THR A 74 -19.43 11.29 22.58
CA THR A 74 -18.03 10.85 22.64
C THR A 74 -17.71 10.04 21.39
N LEU A 75 -16.58 10.35 20.77
CA LEU A 75 -16.00 9.58 19.69
C LEU A 75 -14.65 9.03 20.16
N GLU A 76 -14.61 7.73 20.42
CA GLU A 76 -13.38 7.03 20.81
C GLU A 76 -12.67 6.49 19.56
N LEU A 77 -11.36 6.75 19.48
CA LEU A 77 -10.46 6.24 18.46
C LEU A 77 -9.53 5.20 19.07
N HIS A 78 -9.32 4.09 18.37
CA HIS A 78 -8.48 3.00 18.86
C HIS A 78 -7.39 2.68 17.83
N PHE A 79 -6.13 2.95 18.16
CA PHE A 79 -4.99 2.65 17.29
C PHE A 79 -4.32 1.34 17.69
N LEU A 80 -4.19 0.41 16.75
CA LEU A 80 -3.36 -0.78 16.92
C LEU A 80 -2.18 -0.74 15.95
N TYR A 81 -0.97 -0.72 16.52
CA TYR A 81 0.27 -0.72 15.74
C TYR A 81 0.77 -2.15 15.58
N VAL A 82 0.93 -2.60 14.33
CA VAL A 82 1.35 -3.97 14.01
C VAL A 82 2.55 -3.99 13.08
N HIS A 83 3.63 -4.59 13.54
CA HIS A 83 4.80 -4.85 12.71
C HIS A 83 4.67 -6.17 11.96
N GLY A 84 5.27 -6.25 10.78
CA GLY A 84 5.40 -7.48 10.01
C GLY A 84 6.49 -8.43 10.51
N VAL A 85 7.01 -9.22 9.58
CA VAL A 85 7.86 -10.36 9.91
C VAL A 85 9.21 -9.96 10.48
N LYS A 86 9.66 -10.74 11.48
CA LYS A 86 11.00 -10.74 12.06
C LYS A 86 11.62 -12.13 11.92
N GLY A 87 12.89 -12.19 11.53
CA GLY A 87 13.61 -13.45 11.30
C GLY A 87 14.18 -14.07 12.58
N CYS A 88 14.73 -13.25 13.48
CA CYS A 88 15.38 -13.73 14.69
C CYS A 88 14.38 -13.94 15.84
N THR A 89 14.58 -14.96 16.68
CA THR A 89 13.77 -15.17 17.89
C THR A 89 13.75 -13.94 18.81
N GLY A 90 14.89 -13.25 18.97
CA GLY A 90 14.97 -12.00 19.75
C GLY A 90 14.06 -10.92 19.16
N ASP A 91 14.23 -10.64 17.87
CA ASP A 91 13.41 -9.65 17.16
C ASP A 91 11.92 -9.99 17.15
N ARG A 92 11.56 -11.28 17.07
CA ARG A 92 10.17 -11.75 17.17
C ARG A 92 9.58 -11.48 18.55
N ARG A 93 10.36 -11.67 19.62
CA ARG A 93 9.90 -11.34 20.99
C ARG A 93 9.72 -9.85 21.20
N ASP A 94 10.56 -9.04 20.57
CA ASP A 94 10.53 -7.58 20.71
C ASP A 94 9.71 -6.89 19.60
N ALA A 95 8.97 -7.65 18.78
CA ALA A 95 8.29 -7.12 17.59
C ALA A 95 7.21 -6.08 17.93
N GLU A 96 6.53 -6.21 19.08
CA GLU A 96 5.57 -5.22 19.60
C GLU A 96 6.14 -3.80 19.62
N ASN A 97 7.43 -3.66 19.99
CA ASN A 97 8.06 -2.35 20.21
C ASN A 97 8.52 -1.68 18.90
N SER A 98 8.33 -2.33 17.75
CA SER A 98 8.89 -1.86 16.48
C SER A 98 8.29 -0.54 15.98
N LEU A 99 7.10 -0.16 16.44
CA LEU A 99 6.42 1.09 16.04
C LEU A 99 6.21 2.06 17.21
N ASP A 100 6.92 1.87 18.33
CA ASP A 100 6.75 2.68 19.55
C ASP A 100 7.00 4.17 19.31
N GLU A 101 8.03 4.52 18.54
CA GLU A 101 8.34 5.94 18.26
C GLU A 101 7.26 6.59 17.39
N LEU A 102 6.71 5.88 16.40
CA LEU A 102 5.59 6.37 15.60
C LEU A 102 4.34 6.60 16.45
N ARG A 103 4.00 5.61 17.30
CA ARG A 103 2.91 5.75 18.26
C ARG A 103 3.13 6.95 19.17
N ALA A 104 4.32 7.09 19.76
CA ALA A 104 4.60 8.15 20.72
C ALA A 104 4.47 9.55 20.10
N VAL A 105 4.87 9.71 18.84
CA VAL A 105 4.69 10.97 18.10
C VAL A 105 3.21 11.24 17.84
N ILE A 106 2.45 10.26 17.35
CA ILE A 106 1.00 10.41 17.12
C ILE A 106 0.27 10.74 18.42
N ASP A 107 0.50 9.96 19.49
CA ASP A 107 -0.12 10.16 20.81
C ASP A 107 0.20 11.57 21.38
N ALA A 108 1.39 12.10 21.11
CA ALA A 108 1.79 13.44 21.54
C ALA A 108 1.15 14.57 20.72
N GLU A 109 0.87 14.35 19.43
CA GLU A 109 0.29 15.34 18.53
C GLU A 109 -1.25 15.36 18.57
N LEU A 110 -1.90 14.23 18.86
CA LEU A 110 -3.36 14.09 18.93
C LEU A 110 -4.08 15.17 19.76
N PRO A 111 -3.61 15.60 20.94
CA PRO A 111 -4.30 16.62 21.73
C PRO A 111 -4.49 17.96 21.00
N ALA A 112 -3.53 18.37 20.17
CA ALA A 112 -3.64 19.60 19.40
C ALA A 112 -4.67 19.46 18.27
N TRP A 113 -4.67 18.31 17.59
CA TRP A 113 -5.67 17.99 16.57
C TRP A 113 -7.08 17.87 17.16
N PHE A 114 -7.21 17.24 18.33
CA PHE A 114 -8.48 17.15 19.05
C PHE A 114 -9.02 18.54 19.40
N ALA A 115 -8.19 19.40 19.98
CA ALA A 115 -8.61 20.75 20.33
C ALA A 115 -9.08 21.57 19.11
N ALA A 116 -8.42 21.41 17.96
CA ALA A 116 -8.83 22.05 16.72
C ALA A 116 -10.18 21.51 16.23
N TYR A 117 -10.32 20.18 16.12
CA TYR A 117 -11.54 19.54 15.64
C TYR A 117 -12.74 19.86 16.54
N GLN A 118 -12.59 19.77 17.86
CA GLN A 118 -13.66 20.02 18.83
C GLN A 118 -14.08 21.50 18.89
N ALA A 119 -13.18 22.42 18.52
CA ALA A 119 -13.53 23.83 18.38
C ALA A 119 -14.44 24.08 17.17
N GLU A 120 -14.29 23.28 16.12
CA GLU A 120 -15.11 23.32 14.90
C GLU A 120 -16.41 22.49 15.05
N HIS A 121 -16.42 21.52 15.97
CA HIS A 121 -17.54 20.62 16.25
C HIS A 121 -17.98 20.67 17.73
N PRO A 122 -18.67 21.75 18.16
CA PRO A 122 -19.13 21.88 19.54
C PRO A 122 -20.06 20.73 19.95
N GLY A 123 -19.78 20.11 21.10
CA GLY A 123 -20.55 18.96 21.61
C GLY A 123 -19.91 17.60 21.32
N VAL A 124 -18.81 17.56 20.57
CA VAL A 124 -18.01 16.34 20.36
C VAL A 124 -16.86 16.25 21.36
N GLU A 125 -16.77 15.13 22.08
CA GLU A 125 -15.60 14.74 22.87
C GLU A 125 -14.78 13.69 22.12
N LEU A 126 -13.53 13.99 21.80
CA LEU A 126 -12.62 13.01 21.21
C LEU A 126 -11.79 12.32 22.30
N ARG A 127 -11.69 11.00 22.21
CA ARG A 127 -10.78 10.19 23.04
C ARG A 127 -9.96 9.27 22.17
N THR A 128 -8.81 8.86 22.70
CA THR A 128 -7.93 7.91 22.02
C THR A 128 -7.46 6.83 22.99
N SER A 129 -7.28 5.63 22.45
CA SER A 129 -6.48 4.58 23.06
C SER A 129 -5.54 4.00 22.01
N SER A 130 -4.33 3.67 22.42
CA SER A 130 -3.28 3.16 21.54
C SER A 130 -2.66 1.90 22.13
N ALA A 131 -2.49 0.87 21.32
CA ALA A 131 -1.87 -0.40 21.68
C ALA A 131 -0.90 -0.89 20.60
N HIS A 132 0.06 -1.74 20.97
CA HIS A 132 0.89 -2.49 20.03
C HIS A 132 0.42 -3.94 19.99
N ALA A 133 0.66 -4.62 18.86
CA ALA A 133 0.44 -6.04 18.75
C ALA A 133 1.74 -6.76 18.44
N ASN A 134 2.01 -7.85 19.16
CA ASN A 134 3.04 -8.80 18.78
C ASN A 134 2.41 -10.12 18.33
N LEU A 135 2.26 -10.24 17.01
CA LEU A 135 1.66 -11.44 16.42
C LEU A 135 2.47 -12.69 16.74
N TYR A 136 3.78 -12.60 16.93
CA TYR A 136 4.61 -13.77 17.27
C TYR A 136 4.28 -14.36 18.64
N THR A 137 3.88 -13.54 19.60
CA THR A 137 3.61 -13.96 20.98
C THR A 137 2.12 -14.02 21.32
N ALA A 138 1.26 -13.54 20.42
CA ALA A 138 -0.18 -13.68 20.51
C ALA A 138 -0.60 -15.17 20.60
N GLU A 139 -1.77 -15.43 21.17
CA GLU A 139 -2.28 -16.79 21.33
C GLU A 139 -2.35 -17.49 19.96
N PRO A 140 -1.64 -18.63 19.78
CA PRO A 140 -1.63 -19.33 18.51
C PRO A 140 -3.00 -19.94 18.21
N SER A 141 -3.31 -20.12 16.93
CA SER A 141 -4.49 -20.89 16.59
C SER A 141 -4.29 -22.37 16.95
N GLY A 142 -5.39 -23.07 17.23
CA GLY A 142 -5.36 -24.54 17.30
C GLY A 142 -5.07 -25.22 15.95
N MET A 143 -4.86 -24.43 14.89
CA MET A 143 -4.51 -24.85 13.53
C MET A 143 -3.05 -24.54 13.18
N GLN A 144 -2.21 -24.21 14.17
CA GLN A 144 -0.77 -24.01 13.94
C GLN A 144 -0.14 -25.21 13.18
N PRO A 145 0.91 -24.98 12.39
CA PRO A 145 1.58 -26.05 11.65
C PRO A 145 1.97 -27.21 12.56
N SER A 146 1.71 -28.44 12.09
CA SER A 146 1.74 -29.63 12.93
C SER A 146 3.15 -30.07 13.34
N ASP A 147 4.17 -29.58 12.65
CA ASP A 147 5.59 -29.89 12.84
C ASP A 147 6.42 -28.69 13.35
N SER A 148 5.82 -27.50 13.47
CA SER A 148 6.49 -26.31 13.98
C SER A 148 6.97 -26.53 15.43
N PRO A 149 8.29 -26.54 15.69
CA PRO A 149 8.85 -26.81 17.01
C PRO A 149 8.77 -25.59 17.95
N ASP A 150 8.39 -24.41 17.42
CA ASP A 150 8.32 -23.14 18.13
C ASP A 150 7.03 -22.39 17.74
N PRO A 151 6.12 -22.08 18.68
CA PRO A 151 4.91 -21.31 18.38
C PRO A 151 5.19 -19.88 17.86
N LEU A 152 6.43 -19.39 17.96
CA LEU A 152 6.87 -18.15 17.31
C LEU A 152 7.09 -18.32 15.79
N ASN A 153 7.09 -19.54 15.25
CA ASN A 153 7.14 -19.79 13.81
C ASN A 153 5.73 -19.89 13.26
N MET A 154 5.06 -18.74 13.11
CA MET A 154 3.70 -18.61 12.58
C MET A 154 3.56 -19.02 11.11
N ASP A 155 4.69 -19.26 10.48
CA ASP A 155 4.89 -19.29 9.05
C ASP A 155 5.39 -20.67 8.58
N ASP A 156 5.72 -21.61 9.48
CA ASP A 156 6.22 -22.95 9.14
C ASP A 156 5.14 -23.93 8.65
N TRP A 157 4.35 -23.57 7.62
CA TRP A 157 3.28 -24.42 7.10
C TRP A 157 3.77 -25.47 6.09
N GLU A 158 3.23 -26.69 6.20
CA GLU A 158 3.48 -27.81 5.29
C GLU A 158 2.20 -28.36 4.63
N VAL A 159 2.38 -29.12 3.53
CA VAL A 159 1.26 -29.79 2.88
C VAL A 159 0.60 -30.79 3.82
N GLY A 160 -0.70 -30.59 4.02
CA GLY A 160 -1.52 -31.40 4.93
C GLY A 160 -1.81 -30.72 6.25
N ASP A 161 -1.17 -29.58 6.56
CA ASP A 161 -1.51 -28.80 7.74
C ASP A 161 -2.91 -28.17 7.63
N PRO A 162 -3.64 -28.00 8.75
CA PRO A 162 -4.97 -27.41 8.77
C PRO A 162 -5.02 -25.95 8.27
N GLY A 163 -5.36 -25.76 7.00
CA GLY A 163 -5.30 -24.45 6.37
C GLY A 163 -4.29 -24.41 5.22
N CYS A 164 -3.38 -25.36 5.08
CA CYS A 164 -2.58 -25.45 3.87
C CYS A 164 -3.41 -26.05 2.72
N ALA A 165 -3.68 -25.25 1.67
CA ALA A 165 -4.41 -25.71 0.48
C ALA A 165 -3.49 -26.28 -0.61
N ALA A 166 -2.17 -26.25 -0.42
CA ALA A 166 -1.21 -26.80 -1.36
C ALA A 166 -1.34 -28.32 -1.49
N ALA A 167 -1.09 -28.83 -2.69
CA ALA A 167 -1.18 -30.26 -2.99
C ALA A 167 0.20 -30.94 -3.04
N VAL A 168 1.28 -30.16 -3.13
CA VAL A 168 2.65 -30.64 -3.29
C VAL A 168 3.61 -29.91 -2.34
N GLN A 169 4.43 -30.65 -1.59
CA GLN A 169 5.41 -30.06 -0.69
C GLN A 169 6.34 -29.09 -1.45
N GLY A 170 6.50 -27.87 -0.91
CA GLY A 170 7.23 -26.79 -1.58
C GLY A 170 6.36 -25.86 -2.44
N GLU A 171 5.09 -26.20 -2.67
CA GLU A 171 4.08 -25.20 -3.02
C GLU A 171 3.70 -24.40 -1.75
N PRO A 172 3.41 -23.10 -1.89
CA PRO A 172 3.02 -22.28 -0.74
C PRO A 172 1.71 -22.74 -0.11
N CYS A 173 1.70 -22.80 1.20
CA CYS A 173 0.50 -23.05 1.98
C CYS A 173 -0.37 -21.80 2.09
N THR A 174 -0.85 -21.28 0.95
CA THR A 174 -1.39 -19.92 0.67
C THR A 174 -2.30 -19.20 1.68
N THR A 175 -2.66 -19.78 2.81
CA THR A 175 -3.71 -19.27 3.68
C THR A 175 -3.28 -18.26 4.72
N ALA A 176 -2.01 -17.88 4.90
CA ALA A 176 -1.65 -16.71 5.73
C ALA A 176 -2.39 -16.67 7.11
N TYR A 177 -2.83 -17.83 7.60
CA TYR A 177 -4.02 -17.91 8.46
C TYR A 177 -3.67 -17.43 9.86
N GLU A 178 -2.51 -17.89 10.35
CA GLU A 178 -2.01 -17.58 11.68
C GLU A 178 -1.81 -16.07 11.88
N TRP A 179 -1.30 -15.36 10.88
CA TRP A 179 -1.12 -13.91 10.92
C TRP A 179 -2.45 -13.18 11.15
N ARG A 180 -3.48 -13.55 10.40
CA ARG A 180 -4.82 -12.95 10.47
C ARG A 180 -5.53 -13.32 11.78
N TYR A 181 -5.46 -14.59 12.16
CA TYR A 181 -6.01 -15.09 13.43
C TYR A 181 -5.43 -14.34 14.63
N ARG A 182 -4.10 -14.27 14.71
CA ARG A 182 -3.42 -13.63 15.83
C ARG A 182 -3.66 -12.13 15.87
N LEU A 183 -3.72 -11.45 14.73
CA LEU A 183 -4.10 -10.04 14.70
C LEU A 183 -5.52 -9.82 15.22
N ALA A 184 -6.48 -10.68 14.86
CA ALA A 184 -7.82 -10.62 15.41
C ALA A 184 -7.86 -10.87 16.92
N ARG A 185 -7.02 -11.79 17.45
CA ARG A 185 -6.88 -12.00 18.91
C ARG A 185 -6.29 -10.78 19.62
N GLU A 186 -5.28 -10.15 19.04
CA GLU A 186 -4.68 -8.94 19.63
C GLU A 186 -5.66 -7.77 19.66
N ILE A 187 -6.51 -7.62 18.64
CA ILE A 187 -7.59 -6.62 18.64
C ILE A 187 -8.54 -6.85 19.83
N GLU A 188 -8.95 -8.09 20.09
CA GLU A 188 -9.81 -8.43 21.23
C GLU A 188 -9.10 -8.30 22.58
N ALA A 189 -7.81 -8.61 22.64
CA ALA A 189 -7.02 -8.49 23.87
C ALA A 189 -6.84 -7.03 24.30
N HIS A 190 -6.74 -6.11 23.35
CA HIS A 190 -6.44 -4.70 23.62
C HIS A 190 -7.66 -3.79 23.69
N PHE A 191 -8.77 -4.15 23.04
CA PHE A 191 -9.95 -3.30 22.97
C PHE A 191 -11.22 -4.06 23.37
N PRO A 192 -12.13 -3.42 24.13
CA PRO A 192 -13.37 -4.06 24.55
C PRO A 192 -14.25 -4.45 23.36
N ASP A 193 -15.10 -5.48 23.52
CA ASP A 193 -15.91 -6.06 22.43
C ASP A 193 -16.82 -5.05 21.71
N ASP A 194 -17.23 -4.00 22.43
CA ASP A 194 -18.04 -2.90 21.91
C ASP A 194 -17.22 -1.77 21.29
N ALA A 195 -15.88 -1.76 21.40
CA ALA A 195 -15.03 -0.77 20.74
C ALA A 195 -15.32 -0.72 19.23
N ARG A 196 -15.45 0.50 18.71
CA ARG A 196 -15.60 0.84 17.29
C ARG A 196 -14.41 1.69 16.84
N ASN A 197 -14.41 2.15 15.60
CA ASN A 197 -13.41 3.11 15.10
C ASN A 197 -11.95 2.67 15.29
N ILE A 198 -11.70 1.36 15.15
CA ILE A 198 -10.35 0.81 15.23
C ILE A 198 -9.60 1.17 13.95
N ILE A 199 -8.44 1.80 14.11
CA ILE A 199 -7.48 2.13 13.07
C ILE A 199 -6.28 1.21 13.21
N LEU A 200 -6.06 0.35 12.22
CA LEU A 200 -4.90 -0.52 12.17
C LEU A 200 -3.75 0.20 11.48
N VAL A 201 -2.63 0.41 12.16
CA VAL A 201 -1.42 1.00 11.59
C VAL A 201 -0.39 -0.11 11.40
N GLY A 202 -0.28 -0.60 10.18
CA GLY A 202 0.58 -1.72 9.84
C GLY A 202 1.84 -1.31 9.09
N HIS A 203 2.95 -1.96 9.43
CA HIS A 203 4.23 -1.84 8.71
C HIS A 203 4.61 -3.18 8.06
N SER A 204 5.27 -3.16 6.91
CA SER A 204 5.78 -4.38 6.25
C SER A 204 4.63 -5.38 5.98
N THR A 205 4.83 -6.67 6.25
CA THR A 205 3.76 -7.68 6.18
C THR A 205 2.63 -7.45 7.20
N GLY A 206 2.86 -6.68 8.27
CA GLY A 206 1.81 -6.31 9.23
C GLY A 206 0.74 -5.40 8.60
N ALA A 207 1.13 -4.56 7.64
CA ALA A 207 0.18 -3.79 6.83
C ALA A 207 -0.75 -4.69 6.02
N ARG A 208 -0.19 -5.74 5.41
CA ARG A 208 -0.98 -6.70 4.67
C ARG A 208 -1.93 -7.46 5.58
N ALA A 209 -1.46 -7.96 6.72
CA ALA A 209 -2.31 -8.65 7.69
C ALA A 209 -3.48 -7.75 8.15
N ALA A 210 -3.21 -6.46 8.36
CA ALA A 210 -4.25 -5.48 8.69
C ALA A 210 -5.31 -5.35 7.59
N PHE A 211 -4.91 -5.24 6.32
CA PHE A 211 -5.86 -5.24 5.20
C PHE A 211 -6.66 -6.55 5.12
N GLU A 212 -6.01 -7.69 5.29
CA GLU A 212 -6.67 -8.99 5.19
C GLU A 212 -7.69 -9.22 6.31
N VAL A 213 -7.39 -8.82 7.54
CA VAL A 213 -8.34 -8.89 8.66
C VAL A 213 -9.49 -7.91 8.45
N ALA A 214 -9.19 -6.67 8.04
CA ALA A 214 -10.21 -5.67 7.77
C ALA A 214 -11.16 -6.06 6.61
N ALA A 215 -10.67 -6.82 5.63
CA ALA A 215 -11.44 -7.32 4.49
C ALA A 215 -11.98 -8.75 4.67
N ASN A 216 -11.92 -9.32 5.88
CA ASN A 216 -12.44 -10.66 6.15
C ASN A 216 -11.91 -11.73 5.19
N VAL A 217 -10.61 -11.62 4.84
CA VAL A 217 -10.00 -12.54 3.89
C VAL A 217 -9.85 -13.90 4.56
N GLY A 218 -10.28 -14.96 3.86
CA GLY A 218 -10.02 -16.35 4.22
C GLY A 218 -9.29 -17.11 3.12
N ALA A 219 -9.52 -18.42 3.00
CA ALA A 219 -8.99 -19.23 1.90
C ALA A 219 -9.70 -18.96 0.56
N GLY A 220 -10.93 -18.43 0.58
CA GLY A 220 -11.70 -18.05 -0.60
C GLY A 220 -11.50 -16.60 -1.05
N GLY A 221 -10.53 -15.88 -0.46
CA GLY A 221 -10.30 -14.46 -0.71
C GLY A 221 -11.12 -13.54 0.20
N VAL A 222 -11.34 -12.31 -0.26
CA VAL A 222 -12.07 -11.26 0.46
C VAL A 222 -13.47 -11.72 0.88
N GLY A 223 -13.86 -11.41 2.13
CA GLY A 223 -15.16 -11.76 2.69
C GLY A 223 -15.40 -13.26 2.93
N SER A 224 -14.40 -14.11 2.71
CA SER A 224 -14.57 -15.56 2.81
C SER A 224 -14.35 -16.12 4.22
N TYR A 225 -14.03 -15.29 5.21
CA TYR A 225 -13.86 -15.70 6.61
C TYR A 225 -14.36 -14.59 7.54
N ASP A 226 -14.93 -14.95 8.68
CA ASP A 226 -15.36 -13.98 9.70
C ASP A 226 -14.37 -13.99 10.86
N TRP A 227 -13.58 -12.92 10.99
CA TRP A 227 -12.64 -12.77 12.09
C TRP A 227 -13.29 -12.21 13.36
N GLY A 228 -14.57 -11.76 13.29
CA GLY A 228 -15.32 -11.22 14.41
C GLY A 228 -15.00 -9.77 14.77
N VAL A 229 -14.08 -9.12 14.05
CA VAL A 229 -13.56 -7.77 14.37
C VAL A 229 -13.70 -6.76 13.22
N GLN A 230 -14.08 -7.19 12.02
CA GLN A 230 -14.15 -6.37 10.81
C GLN A 230 -15.07 -5.14 10.93
N GLU A 231 -16.20 -5.27 11.63
CA GLU A 231 -17.17 -4.18 11.82
C GLU A 231 -16.68 -3.12 12.82
N ARG A 232 -15.66 -3.47 13.61
CA ARG A 232 -15.01 -2.57 14.57
C ARG A 232 -13.91 -1.74 13.91
N ILE A 233 -13.36 -2.22 12.79
CA ILE A 233 -12.28 -1.57 12.05
C ILE A 233 -12.85 -0.51 11.11
N ALA A 234 -12.53 0.75 11.38
CA ALA A 234 -12.90 1.88 10.52
C ALA A 234 -11.90 2.10 9.38
N GLY A 235 -10.61 1.84 9.61
CA GLY A 235 -9.62 2.03 8.58
C GLY A 235 -8.28 1.36 8.82
N VAL A 236 -7.47 1.34 7.76
CA VAL A 236 -6.13 0.76 7.75
C VAL A 236 -5.13 1.76 7.18
N VAL A 237 -4.07 2.01 7.93
CA VAL A 237 -2.88 2.71 7.48
C VAL A 237 -1.79 1.68 7.19
N SER A 238 -1.26 1.71 5.98
CA SER A 238 -0.05 0.99 5.61
C SER A 238 1.14 1.93 5.56
N VAL A 239 2.23 1.59 6.25
CA VAL A 239 3.52 2.26 6.11
C VAL A 239 4.51 1.28 5.50
N GLN A 240 4.98 1.55 4.28
CA GLN A 240 5.81 0.62 3.50
C GLN A 240 5.26 -0.81 3.56
N GLY A 241 3.97 -0.99 3.27
CA GLY A 241 3.35 -2.31 3.32
C GLY A 241 3.93 -3.25 2.28
N MET A 242 3.94 -4.55 2.57
CA MET A 242 4.16 -5.56 1.53
C MET A 242 2.79 -5.96 0.95
N VAL A 243 2.23 -5.08 0.11
CA VAL A 243 0.85 -5.20 -0.39
C VAL A 243 0.76 -6.12 -1.61
N ASP A 244 1.76 -6.13 -2.51
CA ASP A 244 1.87 -7.16 -3.57
C ASP A 244 2.81 -8.32 -3.20
N GLU A 245 2.69 -9.41 -3.96
CA GLU A 245 3.58 -10.57 -3.89
C GLU A 245 4.98 -10.29 -4.48
N LEU A 246 6.02 -10.30 -3.63
CA LEU A 246 7.39 -9.93 -4.04
C LEU A 246 8.11 -10.99 -4.87
N GLY A 247 7.64 -12.24 -4.86
CA GLY A 247 8.20 -13.37 -5.60
C GLY A 247 7.65 -13.54 -7.02
N SER A 248 6.78 -12.63 -7.47
CA SER A 248 6.33 -12.59 -8.86
C SER A 248 7.45 -12.14 -9.80
N SER A 249 7.36 -12.48 -11.08
CA SER A 249 8.28 -11.98 -12.12
C SER A 249 8.18 -10.46 -12.36
N LYS A 250 7.21 -9.79 -11.71
CA LYS A 250 6.99 -8.34 -11.82
C LYS A 250 8.14 -7.53 -11.24
N TYR A 251 8.74 -8.02 -10.15
CA TYR A 251 9.77 -7.31 -9.39
C TYR A 251 11.16 -7.73 -9.87
N ASN A 252 12.04 -6.76 -10.18
CA ASN A 252 13.39 -7.06 -10.69
C ASN A 252 14.30 -7.55 -9.56
N ILE A 253 14.07 -8.79 -9.16
CA ILE A 253 14.93 -9.53 -8.27
C ILE A 253 15.65 -10.60 -9.08
N ALA A 254 15.99 -10.36 -10.34
CA ALA A 254 16.51 -11.40 -11.23
C ALA A 254 17.99 -11.71 -10.95
N GLY A 255 18.27 -12.97 -10.64
CA GLY A 255 19.61 -13.54 -10.45
C GLY A 255 19.50 -14.93 -9.81
N PRO A 256 20.61 -15.70 -9.70
CA PRO A 256 20.65 -16.95 -8.92
C PRO A 256 20.34 -16.76 -7.41
N LEU A 257 20.10 -15.52 -6.99
CA LEU A 257 19.69 -15.08 -5.65
C LEU A 257 18.34 -14.31 -5.71
N SER A 258 17.44 -14.68 -6.63
CA SER A 258 16.13 -14.03 -6.71
C SER A 258 15.29 -14.31 -5.47
N PHE A 259 14.36 -13.41 -5.10
CA PHE A 259 13.49 -13.62 -3.92
C PHE A 259 12.81 -14.98 -3.99
N ASP A 260 12.19 -15.29 -5.13
CA ASP A 260 11.54 -16.57 -5.37
C ASP A 260 12.52 -17.76 -5.33
N ALA A 261 13.72 -17.64 -5.91
CA ALA A 261 14.70 -18.72 -5.95
C ALA A 261 15.34 -18.98 -4.58
N THR A 262 15.71 -17.92 -3.84
CA THR A 262 16.22 -18.00 -2.46
C THR A 262 15.15 -18.57 -1.53
N CYS A 263 13.89 -18.21 -1.73
CA CYS A 263 12.77 -18.76 -0.98
C CYS A 263 12.49 -20.25 -1.26
N LYS A 264 12.74 -20.73 -2.48
CA LYS A 264 12.56 -22.15 -2.85
C LYS A 264 13.75 -23.03 -2.48
N LEU A 265 14.95 -22.46 -2.39
CA LEU A 265 16.21 -23.17 -2.19
C LEU A 265 16.76 -22.97 -0.77
N SER A 266 15.87 -22.91 0.24
CA SER A 266 16.09 -22.58 1.66
C SER A 266 17.10 -23.47 2.43
N ASP A 267 18.00 -24.16 1.74
CA ASP A 267 19.30 -24.46 2.31
C ASP A 267 19.93 -23.13 2.74
N PRO A 268 20.47 -23.02 3.98
CA PRO A 268 21.26 -21.87 4.36
C PRO A 268 22.32 -21.70 3.27
N LEU A 269 22.26 -20.61 2.52
CA LEU A 269 23.26 -20.26 1.53
C LEU A 269 24.58 -20.12 2.29
N LEU A 270 25.30 -21.24 2.40
CA LEU A 270 26.52 -21.41 3.17
C LEU A 270 27.53 -20.39 2.68
N GLY A 271 27.62 -19.25 3.36
CA GLY A 271 28.60 -18.20 3.08
C GLY A 271 28.07 -16.77 2.90
N LEU A 272 26.74 -16.53 2.92
CA LEU A 272 26.18 -15.17 2.78
C LEU A 272 25.26 -14.76 3.96
N GLY A 273 25.79 -14.81 5.19
CA GLY A 273 25.27 -14.07 6.35
C GLY A 273 24.01 -14.65 7.02
N ASP A 274 24.08 -14.81 8.33
CA ASP A 274 23.00 -15.38 9.16
C ASP A 274 22.12 -14.26 9.77
N SER A 275 20.82 -14.25 9.51
CA SER A 275 19.79 -13.63 10.40
C SER A 275 18.96 -14.69 11.14
N CYS A 276 19.55 -15.90 11.27
CA CYS A 276 19.20 -17.08 12.05
C CYS A 276 18.09 -18.01 11.52
N ALA A 277 18.22 -18.44 10.25
CA ALA A 277 17.37 -19.37 9.46
C ALA A 277 16.94 -20.69 10.19
N GLN A 278 15.86 -21.42 9.84
CA GLN A 278 15.19 -21.66 8.55
C GLN A 278 13.82 -21.00 8.37
N GLY A 279 13.44 -20.84 7.10
CA GLY A 279 12.12 -20.38 6.69
C GLY A 279 11.56 -21.22 5.55
N ASN A 280 10.23 -21.24 5.50
CA ASN A 280 9.41 -21.43 4.30
C ASN A 280 8.25 -20.41 4.29
N GLY A 281 7.78 -19.97 5.46
CA GLY A 281 6.60 -19.13 5.57
C GLY A 281 6.75 -17.62 5.41
N TRP A 282 7.84 -17.02 5.85
CA TRP A 282 8.10 -15.61 5.54
C TRP A 282 8.14 -15.41 4.02
N CYS A 283 8.83 -16.34 3.36
CA CYS A 283 8.95 -16.43 1.93
C CYS A 283 7.60 -16.66 1.24
N GLU A 284 6.74 -17.47 1.83
CA GLU A 284 5.38 -17.61 1.38
C GLU A 284 4.60 -16.29 1.52
N TYR A 285 4.59 -15.72 2.73
CA TYR A 285 3.80 -14.55 3.05
C TYR A 285 4.30 -13.35 2.23
N ALA A 286 5.55 -12.95 2.32
CA ALA A 286 6.08 -11.82 1.55
C ALA A 286 6.22 -12.11 0.05
N GLY A 287 6.44 -13.37 -0.35
CA GLY A 287 6.77 -13.71 -1.73
C GLY A 287 5.61 -14.07 -2.64
N ARG A 288 4.52 -14.63 -2.11
CA ARG A 288 3.54 -15.32 -2.98
C ARG A 288 2.10 -15.03 -2.67
N VAL A 289 1.81 -14.39 -1.56
CA VAL A 289 0.43 -14.02 -1.24
C VAL A 289 0.29 -12.52 -1.46
N SER A 290 -0.50 -12.16 -2.46
CA SER A 290 -0.81 -10.77 -2.76
C SER A 290 -1.92 -10.27 -1.83
N GLY A 291 -1.67 -9.15 -1.16
CA GLY A 291 -2.67 -8.40 -0.39
C GLY A 291 -3.51 -7.46 -1.25
N PHE A 292 -3.26 -7.36 -2.57
CA PHE A 292 -3.95 -6.43 -3.47
C PHE A 292 -5.48 -6.50 -3.38
N PRO A 293 -6.13 -7.68 -3.46
CA PRO A 293 -7.60 -7.74 -3.38
C PRO A 293 -8.13 -7.22 -2.04
N ALA A 294 -7.42 -7.47 -0.94
CA ALA A 294 -7.80 -7.01 0.39
C ALA A 294 -7.64 -5.49 0.51
N ALA A 295 -6.49 -4.97 0.07
CA ALA A 295 -6.19 -3.55 0.08
C ALA A 295 -7.14 -2.74 -0.82
N ASP A 296 -7.47 -3.24 -2.02
CA ASP A 296 -8.47 -2.64 -2.91
C ASP A 296 -9.87 -2.65 -2.26
N TRP A 297 -10.25 -3.76 -1.62
CA TRP A 297 -11.53 -3.85 -0.94
C TRP A 297 -11.61 -2.85 0.23
N VAL A 298 -10.55 -2.73 1.06
CA VAL A 298 -10.52 -1.78 2.17
C VAL A 298 -10.55 -0.34 1.65
N ALA A 299 -9.81 -0.02 0.59
CA ALA A 299 -9.85 1.32 -0.01
C ALA A 299 -11.24 1.69 -0.55
N ALA A 300 -12.00 0.71 -1.06
CA ALA A 300 -13.34 0.92 -1.59
C ALA A 300 -14.46 0.93 -0.51
N ASN A 301 -14.31 0.16 0.57
CA ASN A 301 -15.39 -0.10 1.54
C ASN A 301 -15.14 0.49 2.93
N LYS A 302 -13.91 0.92 3.22
CA LYS A 302 -13.46 1.47 4.50
C LYS A 302 -12.58 2.69 4.24
N HIS A 303 -11.91 3.19 5.27
CA HIS A 303 -10.87 4.20 5.09
C HIS A 303 -9.50 3.51 4.93
N ALA A 304 -8.72 3.93 3.92
CA ALA A 304 -7.37 3.42 3.71
C ALA A 304 -6.39 4.57 3.47
N LEU A 305 -5.20 4.45 4.05
CA LEU A 305 -4.04 5.27 3.73
C LEU A 305 -2.87 4.34 3.44
N MET A 306 -2.22 4.48 2.29
CA MET A 306 -1.04 3.69 1.95
C MET A 306 0.13 4.62 1.75
N LEU A 307 1.03 4.66 2.73
CA LEU A 307 2.25 5.45 2.71
C LEU A 307 3.36 4.62 2.10
N SER A 308 3.81 5.05 0.93
CA SER A 308 4.84 4.36 0.16
C SER A 308 6.13 5.19 0.14
N SER A 309 7.27 4.51 0.17
CA SER A 309 8.59 5.16 0.18
C SER A 309 9.39 4.75 -1.04
N TYR A 310 10.06 5.72 -1.69
CA TYR A 310 11.01 5.47 -2.76
C TYR A 310 12.43 5.73 -2.25
N ALA A 311 13.14 4.70 -1.80
CA ALA A 311 14.54 4.85 -1.39
C ALA A 311 15.43 3.89 -2.16
N SER A 312 16.63 4.33 -2.55
CA SER A 312 17.65 3.44 -3.10
C SER A 312 18.55 2.94 -1.97
N CYS A 313 17.98 2.20 -1.03
CA CYS A 313 18.75 1.50 -0.01
C CYS A 313 19.19 0.13 -0.56
N SER A 314 20.37 -0.38 -0.16
CA SER A 314 20.94 -1.63 -0.69
C SER A 314 19.88 -2.74 -0.74
N PRO A 315 19.61 -3.38 -1.89
CA PRO A 315 18.53 -4.34 -2.03
C PRO A 315 18.86 -5.56 -1.19
N SER A 316 17.99 -5.88 -0.25
CA SER A 316 18.42 -6.82 0.76
C SER A 316 17.24 -7.46 1.48
N LEU A 317 16.29 -7.89 0.67
CA LEU A 317 15.30 -8.87 1.05
C LEU A 317 15.94 -10.26 1.32
N PHE A 318 17.26 -10.45 1.18
CA PHE A 318 17.86 -11.80 1.01
C PHE A 318 18.53 -12.41 2.24
N ALA A 319 18.83 -11.63 3.29
CA ALA A 319 19.65 -12.12 4.40
C ALA A 319 19.12 -11.75 5.79
N GLY A 320 17.90 -11.20 5.88
CA GLY A 320 17.26 -10.71 7.11
C GLY A 320 18.08 -9.73 7.97
N ASN A 321 19.23 -9.25 7.48
CA ASN A 321 20.15 -8.37 8.19
C ASN A 321 20.45 -7.08 7.44
N THR A 322 19.49 -6.62 6.64
CA THR A 322 19.80 -5.65 5.61
C THR A 322 18.55 -4.83 5.25
N ASP A 323 18.73 -3.52 5.20
CA ASP A 323 17.73 -2.45 5.20
C ASP A 323 17.27 -2.02 3.79
N GLY A 324 16.91 -2.98 2.95
CA GLY A 324 16.51 -2.72 1.57
C GLY A 324 15.12 -2.10 1.48
N SER A 325 14.92 -1.20 0.51
CA SER A 325 13.58 -0.69 0.18
C SER A 325 12.75 -1.79 -0.47
N LEU A 326 11.47 -1.89 -0.10
CA LEU A 326 10.51 -2.64 -0.91
C LEU A 326 10.39 -2.02 -2.30
N PRO A 327 10.17 -2.82 -3.37
CA PRO A 327 9.84 -2.25 -4.67
C PRO A 327 8.67 -1.29 -4.51
N PHE A 328 8.84 -0.04 -4.98
CA PHE A 328 7.91 1.05 -4.65
C PHE A 328 6.46 0.75 -5.02
N ASP A 329 6.24 0.09 -6.16
CA ASP A 329 4.91 -0.30 -6.63
C ASP A 329 4.35 -1.59 -6.00
N ALA A 330 5.14 -2.32 -5.21
CA ALA A 330 4.63 -3.41 -4.39
C ALA A 330 3.96 -2.91 -3.10
N GLN A 331 4.12 -1.62 -2.77
CA GLN A 331 3.81 -1.10 -1.44
C GLN A 331 2.35 -0.71 -1.22
N ALA A 332 1.55 -0.63 -2.28
CA ALA A 332 0.17 -0.20 -2.22
C ALA A 332 -0.65 -0.81 -3.37
N SER A 333 -1.97 -0.82 -3.23
CA SER A 333 -2.86 -1.33 -4.28
C SER A 333 -3.32 -0.22 -5.25
N PRO A 334 -3.78 -0.58 -6.46
CA PRO A 334 -4.32 0.37 -7.42
C PRO A 334 -5.48 1.23 -6.90
N GLY A 335 -6.30 0.70 -5.98
CA GLY A 335 -7.38 1.43 -5.32
C GLY A 335 -6.94 2.49 -4.30
N ALA A 336 -5.65 2.56 -3.95
CA ALA A 336 -5.14 3.55 -3.01
C ALA A 336 -5.10 4.96 -3.59
N VAL A 337 -5.18 5.99 -2.75
CA VAL A 337 -4.84 7.37 -3.15
C VAL A 337 -3.36 7.46 -3.51
N GLY A 338 -3.03 8.31 -4.49
CA GLY A 338 -1.68 8.49 -5.01
C GLY A 338 -1.36 7.60 -6.21
N VAL A 339 -0.74 8.19 -7.23
CA VAL A 339 -0.06 7.46 -8.30
C VAL A 339 1.26 8.11 -8.70
N HIS A 340 2.29 7.28 -8.84
CA HIS A 340 3.65 7.63 -9.22
C HIS A 340 4.15 6.67 -10.32
N ALA A 341 5.36 6.89 -10.83
CA ALA A 341 6.02 5.98 -11.76
C ALA A 341 7.33 5.46 -11.14
N THR A 342 7.58 4.16 -11.23
CA THR A 342 8.80 3.52 -10.72
C THR A 342 9.44 2.60 -11.76
N ALA A 343 10.74 2.36 -11.62
CA ALA A 343 11.49 1.43 -12.46
C ALA A 343 11.07 -0.03 -12.23
N ALA A 344 11.14 -0.81 -13.31
CA ALA A 344 10.77 -2.21 -13.40
C ALA A 344 11.87 -3.01 -14.15
N PRO A 345 11.83 -4.36 -14.17
CA PRO A 345 12.76 -5.16 -14.95
C PRO A 345 12.86 -4.69 -16.41
N GLY A 346 14.08 -4.77 -16.97
CA GLY A 346 14.33 -4.34 -18.36
C GLY A 346 14.33 -2.82 -18.56
N LYS A 347 14.55 -2.02 -17.50
CA LYS A 347 14.52 -0.54 -17.56
C LYS A 347 13.17 0.05 -17.97
N THR A 348 12.10 -0.73 -17.89
CA THR A 348 10.75 -0.22 -18.12
C THR A 348 10.24 0.52 -16.89
N LEU A 349 9.27 1.43 -17.05
CA LEU A 349 8.53 2.04 -15.93
C LEU A 349 7.13 1.46 -15.79
N ARG A 350 6.62 1.46 -14.56
CA ARG A 350 5.29 1.00 -14.17
C ARG A 350 4.67 1.94 -13.12
N PRO A 351 3.33 1.94 -12.95
CA PRO A 351 2.72 2.76 -11.92
C PRO A 351 3.09 2.22 -10.53
N ALA A 352 3.35 3.12 -9.60
CA ALA A 352 3.37 2.84 -8.16
C ALA A 352 2.18 3.58 -7.53
N HIS A 353 1.51 2.95 -6.58
CA HIS A 353 0.33 3.52 -5.93
C HIS A 353 0.66 3.93 -4.50
N GLY A 354 -0.22 4.69 -3.86
CA GLY A 354 0.00 5.19 -2.51
C GLY A 354 0.56 6.61 -2.47
N VAL A 355 0.47 7.22 -1.31
CA VAL A 355 1.00 8.55 -1.01
C VAL A 355 2.49 8.41 -0.71
N ASN A 356 3.32 9.06 -1.52
CA ASN A 356 4.74 9.14 -1.24
C ASN A 356 5.02 9.98 0.01
N TYR A 357 5.50 9.35 1.08
CA TYR A 357 5.82 10.06 2.33
C TYR A 357 7.33 10.36 2.47
N GLY A 358 8.14 9.97 1.49
CA GLY A 358 9.57 10.31 1.44
C GLY A 358 10.46 9.23 0.83
N SER A 359 11.77 9.43 0.97
CA SER A 359 12.80 8.49 0.53
C SER A 359 13.48 7.86 1.74
N PHE A 360 12.78 6.89 2.35
CA PHE A 360 13.24 6.16 3.53
C PHE A 360 13.43 4.67 3.26
N CYS A 361 14.46 4.08 3.87
CA CYS A 361 14.61 2.63 3.85
C CYS A 361 13.47 1.94 4.61
N HIS A 362 13.31 0.63 4.40
CA HIS A 362 12.23 -0.13 5.03
C HIS A 362 12.31 -0.14 6.56
N SER A 363 13.52 -0.32 7.11
CA SER A 363 13.67 -0.31 8.56
C SER A 363 13.72 1.10 9.16
N ALA A 364 13.79 2.15 8.34
CA ALA A 364 13.88 3.52 8.84
C ALA A 364 12.67 3.92 9.69
N ILE A 365 11.50 3.32 9.52
CA ILE A 365 10.34 3.62 10.39
C ILE A 365 10.42 2.92 11.76
N VAL A 366 11.25 1.88 11.91
CA VAL A 366 11.28 1.01 13.11
C VAL A 366 12.64 0.91 13.81
N ALA A 367 13.71 1.41 13.19
CA ALA A 367 15.08 1.27 13.68
C ALA A 367 15.70 2.65 13.97
N PRO A 368 15.79 3.08 15.24
CA PRO A 368 16.23 4.42 15.62
C PRO A 368 17.67 4.78 15.25
N HIS A 369 18.49 3.76 14.97
CA HIS A 369 19.89 3.93 14.58
C HIS A 369 20.07 4.11 13.05
N ILE A 370 19.00 3.97 12.26
CA ILE A 370 19.04 4.15 10.81
C ILE A 370 18.90 5.63 10.46
N ALA A 371 19.74 6.09 9.52
CA ALA A 371 19.67 7.46 9.03
C ALA A 371 18.30 7.72 8.39
N GLY A 372 17.67 8.83 8.76
CA GLY A 372 16.32 9.16 8.29
C GLY A 372 15.19 8.71 9.22
N HIS A 373 15.48 8.02 10.34
CA HIS A 373 14.45 7.49 11.23
C HIS A 373 13.46 8.56 11.73
N GLU A 374 13.99 9.63 12.35
CA GLU A 374 13.15 10.71 12.88
C GLU A 374 12.29 11.36 11.78
N GLN A 375 12.85 11.51 10.57
CA GLN A 375 12.12 12.06 9.43
C GLN A 375 11.04 11.11 8.91
N ALA A 376 11.31 9.80 8.88
CA ALA A 376 10.35 8.78 8.49
C ALA A 376 9.17 8.73 9.46
N VAL A 377 9.44 8.72 10.77
CA VAL A 377 8.44 8.74 11.83
C VAL A 377 7.58 10.01 11.75
N ARG A 378 8.21 11.18 11.66
CA ARG A 378 7.50 12.46 11.60
C ARG A 378 6.63 12.57 10.34
N SER A 379 7.19 12.22 9.18
CA SER A 379 6.44 12.28 7.91
C SER A 379 5.24 11.33 7.94
N ALA A 380 5.42 10.09 8.43
CA ALA A 380 4.31 9.16 8.59
C ALA A 380 3.23 9.69 9.55
N SER A 381 3.62 10.23 10.71
CA SER A 381 2.67 10.87 11.66
C SER A 381 1.88 12.00 11.00
N GLU A 382 2.55 12.91 10.29
CA GLU A 382 1.91 14.04 9.62
C GLU A 382 0.85 13.56 8.63
N HIS A 383 1.18 12.59 7.77
CA HIS A 383 0.21 12.05 6.82
C HIS A 383 -0.95 11.32 7.49
N ILE A 384 -0.70 10.55 8.55
CA ILE A 384 -1.76 9.84 9.29
C ILE A 384 -2.73 10.82 9.95
N LEU A 385 -2.21 11.86 10.60
CA LEU A 385 -3.04 12.85 11.28
C LEU A 385 -3.79 13.73 10.28
N ARG A 386 -3.16 14.16 9.18
CA ARG A 386 -3.87 14.85 8.10
C ARG A 386 -4.98 13.99 7.51
N TRP A 387 -4.71 12.71 7.26
CA TRP A 387 -5.72 11.79 6.75
C TRP A 387 -6.91 11.64 7.70
N LEU A 388 -6.64 11.54 9.00
CA LEU A 388 -7.68 11.40 10.02
C LEU A 388 -8.55 12.66 10.15
N PHE A 389 -7.95 13.86 10.16
CA PHE A 389 -8.64 15.10 10.51
C PHE A 389 -8.99 16.02 9.35
N VAL A 390 -8.31 15.89 8.21
CA VAL A 390 -8.37 16.89 7.10
C VAL A 390 -8.73 16.23 5.77
N GLU A 391 -8.04 15.16 5.40
CA GLU A 391 -7.99 14.63 4.03
C GLU A 391 -8.28 13.12 3.99
N ALA A 392 -9.56 12.73 3.92
CA ALA A 392 -9.96 11.34 3.74
C ALA A 392 -10.31 11.03 2.27
N GLU A 393 -9.38 11.36 1.37
CA GLU A 393 -9.54 11.14 -0.06
C GLU A 393 -9.87 9.68 -0.40
N ARG A 394 -10.76 9.51 -1.38
CA ARG A 394 -11.08 8.22 -1.98
C ARG A 394 -10.93 8.33 -3.49
N VAL A 395 -10.39 7.30 -4.11
CA VAL A 395 -10.34 7.19 -5.57
C VAL A 395 -11.77 7.14 -6.11
N ALA A 396 -12.16 8.15 -6.88
CA ALA A 396 -13.44 8.20 -7.56
C ALA A 396 -13.38 7.39 -8.86
N GLU A 397 -12.35 7.63 -9.67
CA GLU A 397 -12.08 6.88 -10.88
C GLU A 397 -10.58 6.84 -11.17
N ALA A 398 -10.12 5.76 -11.81
CA ALA A 398 -8.74 5.60 -12.23
C ALA A 398 -8.68 5.02 -13.65
N GLY A 399 -7.61 5.32 -14.37
CA GLY A 399 -7.45 4.80 -15.72
C GLY A 399 -6.04 4.86 -16.27
N THR A 400 -5.91 4.39 -17.52
CA THR A 400 -4.66 4.41 -18.27
C THR A 400 -4.92 4.93 -19.68
N ILE A 401 -4.07 5.84 -20.16
CA ILE A 401 -4.10 6.37 -21.52
C ILE A 401 -2.79 5.99 -22.18
N THR A 402 -2.86 5.46 -23.41
CA THR A 402 -1.68 5.34 -24.27
C THR A 402 -1.85 6.24 -25.48
N THR A 403 -0.90 7.13 -25.72
CA THR A 403 -0.95 8.07 -26.83
C THR A 403 -0.30 7.48 -28.09
N GLU A 404 -0.77 7.93 -29.25
CA GLU A 404 0.01 7.79 -30.47
C GLU A 404 1.34 8.59 -30.36
N PRO A 405 2.38 8.24 -31.13
CA PRO A 405 3.61 9.03 -31.16
C PRO A 405 3.35 10.46 -31.64
N ILE A 406 3.73 11.47 -30.88
CA ILE A 406 3.60 12.89 -31.25
C ILE A 406 4.97 13.54 -31.40
N ALA A 407 5.06 14.54 -32.28
CA ALA A 407 6.31 15.24 -32.59
C ALA A 407 6.71 16.24 -31.49
N PHE A 408 7.98 16.65 -31.51
CA PHE A 408 8.52 17.68 -30.64
C PHE A 408 7.64 18.94 -30.57
N GLU A 409 7.37 19.39 -29.33
CA GLU A 409 6.51 20.53 -28.98
C GLU A 409 5.07 20.41 -29.49
N ARG A 410 4.63 19.20 -29.83
CA ARG A 410 3.21 18.91 -30.08
C ARG A 410 2.61 18.31 -28.84
N SER A 411 1.33 18.63 -28.68
CA SER A 411 0.52 18.04 -27.62
C SER A 411 -0.40 16.98 -28.17
N SER A 412 -0.73 16.01 -27.32
CA SER A 412 -1.83 15.07 -27.54
C SER A 412 -3.17 15.81 -27.69
N PRO A 413 -4.24 15.12 -28.12
CA PRO A 413 -5.60 15.55 -27.81
C PRO A 413 -5.76 15.76 -26.30
N THR A 414 -6.77 16.54 -25.92
CA THR A 414 -7.24 16.57 -24.53
C THR A 414 -8.01 15.28 -24.26
N PHE A 415 -7.66 14.60 -23.19
CA PHE A 415 -8.37 13.44 -22.67
C PHE A 415 -9.24 13.89 -21.51
N ALA A 416 -10.52 13.54 -21.53
CA ALA A 416 -11.37 13.65 -20.35
C ALA A 416 -11.02 12.51 -19.38
N LEU A 417 -10.90 12.84 -18.10
CA LEU A 417 -10.62 11.93 -17.01
C LEU A 417 -11.78 12.01 -16.01
N GLY A 418 -12.04 10.91 -15.33
CA GLY A 418 -13.05 10.84 -14.29
C GLY A 418 -14.49 11.07 -14.76
N ALA A 419 -15.34 11.17 -13.76
CA ALA A 419 -16.78 11.41 -13.86
C ALA A 419 -17.24 12.20 -12.64
N GLU A 420 -18.55 12.37 -12.45
CA GLU A 420 -19.12 13.06 -11.31
C GLU A 420 -18.71 12.42 -9.97
N CYS A 421 -18.39 13.25 -8.98
CA CYS A 421 -18.14 12.79 -7.62
C CYS A 421 -19.32 11.96 -7.09
N PRO A 422 -19.05 10.94 -6.25
CA PRO A 422 -20.08 10.28 -5.46
C PRO A 422 -20.92 11.31 -4.67
N ALA A 423 -22.19 10.98 -4.43
CA ALA A 423 -23.06 11.84 -3.62
C ALA A 423 -22.43 12.10 -2.23
N ALA A 424 -22.59 13.33 -1.72
CA ALA A 424 -21.97 13.81 -0.47
C ALA A 424 -20.42 13.87 -0.47
N HIS A 425 -19.80 13.82 -1.64
CA HIS A 425 -18.38 14.09 -1.82
C HIS A 425 -18.14 15.33 -2.70
N ALA A 426 -17.06 16.05 -2.40
CA ALA A 426 -16.50 17.13 -3.19
C ALA A 426 -15.30 16.63 -4.01
N ASP A 427 -14.88 17.41 -5.00
CA ASP A 427 -13.67 17.13 -5.77
C ASP A 427 -12.42 17.18 -4.88
N GLY A 428 -11.58 16.13 -4.97
CA GLY A 428 -10.28 16.03 -4.33
C GLY A 428 -9.11 16.22 -5.31
N GLY A 429 -9.40 16.49 -6.59
CA GLY A 429 -8.40 16.70 -7.64
C GLY A 429 -7.98 15.42 -8.36
N VAL A 430 -6.85 15.48 -9.06
CA VAL A 430 -6.33 14.40 -9.89
C VAL A 430 -4.83 14.19 -9.69
N ASP A 431 -4.40 12.93 -9.65
CA ASP A 431 -3.00 12.57 -9.81
C ASP A 431 -2.75 11.94 -11.18
N VAL A 432 -1.60 12.27 -11.75
CA VAL A 432 -1.14 11.71 -13.03
C VAL A 432 0.33 11.36 -12.94
N ALA A 433 0.66 10.13 -13.32
CA ALA A 433 2.02 9.68 -13.57
C ALA A 433 2.14 9.14 -14.99
N GLY A 434 3.34 9.07 -15.55
CA GLY A 434 3.48 8.51 -16.88
C GLY A 434 4.89 8.13 -17.28
N ARG A 435 4.97 7.40 -18.38
CA ARG A 435 6.19 6.98 -19.07
C ARG A 435 6.19 7.53 -20.49
N CYS A 436 7.27 8.20 -20.86
CA CYS A 436 7.55 8.55 -22.25
C CYS A 436 8.22 7.36 -22.96
N HIS A 437 7.73 7.01 -24.16
CA HIS A 437 8.20 5.92 -25.00
C HIS A 437 9.04 6.44 -26.15
N HIS A 438 10.29 6.01 -26.24
CA HIS A 438 11.20 6.38 -27.32
C HIS A 438 11.03 5.46 -28.53
N PRO A 439 11.03 5.97 -29.77
CA PRO A 439 10.97 5.12 -30.95
C PRO A 439 12.30 4.38 -31.16
N GLY A 440 12.27 3.06 -31.10
CA GLY A 440 13.45 2.20 -31.28
C GLY A 440 13.27 0.84 -30.63
N TYR A 441 14.25 -0.05 -30.80
CA TYR A 441 14.24 -1.40 -30.20
C TYR A 441 14.75 -1.43 -28.76
N PHE A 442 15.28 -0.31 -28.25
CA PHE A 442 15.80 -0.21 -26.88
C PHE A 442 14.80 0.53 -25.99
N ASP A 443 14.20 -0.23 -25.08
CA ASP A 443 13.41 0.16 -23.90
C ASP A 443 14.21 0.96 -22.86
N GLY A 444 15.54 0.98 -22.98
CA GLY A 444 16.44 1.59 -21.99
C GLY A 444 16.45 3.12 -21.92
N ASP A 445 15.82 3.81 -22.88
CA ASP A 445 15.70 5.27 -22.90
C ASP A 445 14.34 5.75 -22.39
N ASP A 446 13.37 4.85 -22.15
CA ASP A 446 12.09 5.21 -21.56
C ASP A 446 12.29 5.78 -20.15
N HIS A 447 11.55 6.85 -19.85
CA HIS A 447 11.67 7.52 -18.56
C HIS A 447 10.35 8.15 -18.13
N ALA A 448 10.31 8.59 -16.87
CA ALA A 448 9.12 9.15 -16.28
C ALA A 448 8.82 10.48 -16.97
N ILE A 449 7.54 10.75 -17.20
CA ILE A 449 7.13 12.03 -17.77
C ILE A 449 7.35 13.12 -16.72
N ASP A 450 8.03 14.19 -17.13
CA ASP A 450 8.21 15.36 -16.29
C ASP A 450 6.84 16.03 -16.07
N PRO A 451 6.47 16.40 -14.84
CA PRO A 451 5.22 17.12 -14.58
C PRO A 451 5.01 18.37 -15.46
N ALA A 452 6.08 19.05 -15.90
CA ALA A 452 6.01 20.20 -16.80
C ALA A 452 5.57 19.85 -18.24
N GLU A 453 5.54 18.57 -18.61
CA GLU A 453 4.98 18.06 -19.87
C GLU A 453 3.48 17.81 -19.80
N LEU A 454 2.91 17.81 -18.60
CA LEU A 454 1.49 17.56 -18.37
C LEU A 454 0.77 18.92 -18.20
N SER A 455 -0.33 19.07 -18.94
CA SER A 455 -1.31 20.13 -18.71
C SER A 455 -2.55 19.46 -18.17
N ILE A 456 -2.83 19.71 -16.89
CA ILE A 456 -3.96 19.17 -16.15
C ILE A 456 -4.91 20.34 -15.87
N ASP A 457 -6.20 20.11 -16.09
CA ASP A 457 -7.29 21.01 -15.75
C ASP A 457 -8.25 20.26 -14.84
N ASP A 458 -8.24 20.60 -13.55
CA ASP A 458 -9.08 19.98 -12.53
C ASP A 458 -10.50 20.54 -12.66
N GLY A 459 -11.44 19.63 -12.88
CA GLY A 459 -12.86 19.95 -12.95
C GLY A 459 -13.49 20.03 -11.56
N PRO A 460 -14.70 20.60 -11.45
CA PRO A 460 -15.33 20.84 -10.16
C PRO A 460 -15.97 19.60 -9.52
N ALA A 461 -15.99 18.45 -10.21
CA ALA A 461 -16.83 17.32 -9.83
C ALA A 461 -16.12 15.97 -9.98
N CYS A 462 -14.86 15.84 -9.53
CA CYS A 462 -14.06 14.61 -9.69
C CYS A 462 -13.80 14.26 -11.16
N ASP A 463 -14.06 15.22 -12.07
CA ASP A 463 -13.68 15.19 -13.46
C ASP A 463 -12.41 16.00 -13.64
N ALA A 464 -11.60 15.62 -14.62
CA ALA A 464 -10.43 16.40 -15.00
C ALA A 464 -10.21 16.29 -16.50
N SER A 465 -9.32 17.12 -17.02
CA SER A 465 -8.81 16.92 -18.37
C SER A 465 -7.30 16.99 -18.41
N LEU A 466 -6.72 16.13 -19.24
CA LEU A 466 -5.29 15.97 -19.34
C LEU A 466 -4.82 16.10 -20.78
N ARG A 467 -3.67 16.74 -20.95
CA ARG A 467 -2.92 16.79 -22.19
C ARG A 467 -1.44 16.60 -21.91
N TRP A 468 -0.79 15.76 -22.69
CA TRP A 468 0.66 15.59 -22.66
C TRP A 468 1.31 16.35 -23.82
N THR A 469 2.43 17.02 -23.55
CA THR A 469 3.25 17.72 -24.56
C THR A 469 4.63 17.11 -24.60
N GLN A 470 5.01 16.57 -25.76
CA GLN A 470 6.33 15.98 -25.93
C GLN A 470 7.40 17.08 -25.98
N ARG A 471 8.42 16.98 -25.11
CA ARG A 471 9.51 17.96 -25.00
C ARG A 471 10.89 17.43 -25.37
N HIS A 472 11.01 16.22 -25.92
CA HIS A 472 12.32 15.69 -26.31
C HIS A 472 12.59 15.95 -27.80
N HIS A 473 13.74 16.55 -28.09
CA HIS A 473 14.13 16.84 -29.46
C HIS A 473 14.36 15.57 -30.29
N GLY A 474 14.15 15.67 -31.61
CA GLY A 474 14.63 14.69 -32.61
C GLY A 474 13.56 13.76 -33.16
N ASN A 475 12.76 13.11 -32.31
CA ASN A 475 11.86 12.02 -32.70
C ASN A 475 10.41 12.22 -32.22
N ARG A 476 9.49 11.39 -32.73
CA ARG A 476 8.11 11.31 -32.23
C ARG A 476 8.02 10.30 -31.10
N HIS A 477 7.51 10.67 -29.94
CA HIS A 477 7.42 9.78 -28.79
C HIS A 477 5.95 9.52 -28.45
N ALA A 478 5.66 8.33 -27.96
CA ALA A 478 4.37 8.01 -27.34
C ALA A 478 4.46 8.19 -25.82
N ALA A 479 3.32 8.15 -25.13
CA ALA A 479 3.26 8.14 -23.68
C ALA A 479 2.26 7.08 -23.19
N THR A 480 2.56 6.47 -22.04
CA THR A 480 1.56 5.81 -21.21
C THR A 480 1.35 6.68 -19.97
N LEU A 481 0.11 7.06 -19.69
CA LEU A 481 -0.29 7.90 -18.57
C LEU A 481 -1.22 7.09 -17.67
N TRP A 482 -0.92 7.03 -16.37
CA TRP A 482 -1.79 6.49 -15.33
C TRP A 482 -2.36 7.65 -14.55
N TRP A 483 -3.66 7.62 -14.28
CA TRP A 483 -4.33 8.72 -13.61
C TRP A 483 -5.35 8.22 -12.60
N LYS A 484 -5.63 9.07 -11.60
CA LYS A 484 -6.64 8.87 -10.57
C LYS A 484 -7.31 10.19 -10.26
N THR A 485 -8.63 10.20 -10.17
CA THR A 485 -9.42 11.32 -9.64
C THR A 485 -9.87 10.98 -8.23
N TYR A 486 -9.99 12.00 -7.38
CA TYR A 486 -10.31 11.83 -5.98
C TYR A 486 -11.59 12.54 -5.60
N SER A 487 -12.22 11.98 -4.58
CA SER A 487 -13.37 12.58 -3.93
C SER A 487 -13.07 12.73 -2.44
N LEU A 488 -13.45 13.88 -1.88
CA LEU A 488 -13.35 14.21 -0.47
C LEU A 488 -14.73 14.16 0.17
N PRO A 489 -14.92 13.52 1.33
CA PRO A 489 -16.17 13.65 2.07
C PRO A 489 -16.48 15.12 2.36
N THR A 490 -17.72 15.59 2.12
CA THR A 490 -18.06 17.00 2.38
C THR A 490 -18.04 17.39 3.87
N GLY A 491 -17.96 16.40 4.77
CA GLY A 491 -17.84 16.60 6.21
C GLY A 491 -16.42 16.93 6.68
N GLY A 492 -15.38 16.47 5.97
CA GLY A 492 -13.99 16.56 6.41
C GLY A 492 -13.24 15.23 6.31
N GLY A 493 -12.38 14.95 7.31
CA GLY A 493 -11.49 13.77 7.36
C GLY A 493 -12.22 12.45 7.64
N VAL A 494 -11.47 11.44 8.11
CA VAL A 494 -12.06 10.13 8.45
C VAL A 494 -13.11 10.27 9.56
N LEU A 495 -12.89 11.20 10.50
CA LEU A 495 -13.75 11.39 11.67
C LEU A 495 -15.23 11.63 11.35
N ASP A 496 -15.54 12.29 10.23
CA ASP A 496 -16.93 12.61 9.86
C ASP A 496 -17.74 11.39 9.42
N GLY A 497 -17.07 10.28 9.10
CA GLY A 497 -17.69 8.99 8.79
C GLY A 497 -17.76 8.03 9.97
N LEU A 498 -17.23 8.41 11.15
CA LEU A 498 -17.13 7.52 12.30
C LEU A 498 -18.39 7.51 13.16
N ARG A 499 -18.52 6.45 13.97
CA ARG A 499 -19.69 6.24 14.85
C ARG A 499 -19.40 6.77 16.24
N PHE A 500 -20.34 7.52 16.80
CA PHE A 500 -20.34 7.96 18.20
C PHE A 500 -20.89 6.87 19.13
N ASP A 501 -20.46 6.90 20.39
CA ASP A 501 -20.91 5.97 21.45
C ASP A 501 -22.22 6.37 22.14
#